data_AF-A0A7S3K4Z2-F1
#
_entry.id   AF-A0A7S3K4Z2-F1
#
_cell.length_a   1.000
_cell.length_b   1.000
_cell.length_c   1.000
_cell.angle_alpha   90.00
_cell.angle_beta   90.00
_cell.angle_gamma   90.00
#
_symmetry.space_group_name_H-M   'P 1'
#
loop_
_entity.id
_entity.type
_entity.pdbx_description
1 polymer ?
#
loop_
_entity_poly.entity_id
_entity_poly.type
_entity_poly.pdbx_seq_one_letter_code
_entity_poly.pdbx_strand_id
1 'polypeptide(L)'
;EELKKEVAIINPADTLKELEAKQAELKKFLANMENTNKPVEKDSQEYHLQRLLNENYVNPYDVLEIALEANEVEIKKRFRDLSRKLHPDKCKHERAADAFSEVEKAYKILMDPDKKRLYQRIMREARERVEIERDRENKKRRKEGKAPLPDDTFNIDVQAMCQKLFDQIEDNQRYFERVETIKRRRMHKDMEKRKIAREVEKEVEREWEDGRDKRAKDWRNFTGKAKGSKKRVKLGLKIPKTRMEKRPKSAKGSEGYSMGVDEGYKREWK
;
A
#
# COMPACT_ATOMS: atom_id res chain seq x y z
N GLU A 1 49.26 -53.92 10.44
CA GLU A 1 50.27 -52.88 10.80
C GLU A 1 49.82 -51.45 10.51
N GLU A 2 48.59 -51.21 10.01
CA GLU A 2 48.16 -49.85 9.64
C GLU A 2 47.34 -49.10 10.72
N LEU A 3 47.00 -49.73 11.85
CA LEU A 3 46.26 -49.09 12.95
C LEU A 3 47.16 -48.51 14.06
N LYS A 4 48.49 -48.45 13.86
CA LYS A 4 49.45 -47.93 14.87
C LYS A 4 50.11 -46.60 14.50
N LYS A 5 49.64 -45.90 13.45
CA LYS A 5 50.25 -44.64 12.98
C LYS A 5 49.43 -43.36 13.21
N GLU A 6 48.28 -43.42 13.87
CA GLU A 6 47.44 -42.22 14.08
C GLU A 6 47.03 -41.96 15.54
N VAL A 7 47.88 -42.33 16.49
CA VAL A 7 47.81 -41.70 17.82
C VAL A 7 49.12 -40.96 18.01
N ALA A 8 49.22 -39.80 17.33
CA ALA A 8 50.16 -38.78 17.74
C ALA A 8 49.90 -38.56 19.23
N ILE A 9 50.90 -38.86 20.06
CA ILE A 9 50.88 -38.64 21.49
C ILE A 9 50.68 -37.15 21.67
N ILE A 10 49.45 -36.74 21.91
CA ILE A 10 49.11 -35.37 22.24
C ILE A 10 49.81 -35.10 23.57
N ASN A 11 50.91 -34.36 23.53
CA ASN A 11 51.63 -33.99 24.73
C ASN A 11 50.68 -33.16 25.60
N PRO A 12 50.35 -33.61 26.82
CA PRO A 12 49.39 -32.91 27.69
C PRO A 12 49.88 -31.51 28.10
N ALA A 13 51.18 -31.23 27.98
CA ALA A 13 51.74 -29.90 28.21
C ALA A 13 51.44 -28.91 27.06
N ASP A 14 51.33 -29.40 25.82
CA ASP A 14 51.04 -28.55 24.65
C ASP A 14 49.54 -28.18 24.60
N THR A 15 48.66 -29.10 25.01
CA THR A 15 47.22 -28.82 25.16
C THR A 15 46.91 -27.87 26.31
N LEU A 16 47.70 -27.92 27.40
CA LEU A 16 47.55 -27.00 28.53
C LEU A 16 47.86 -25.56 28.10
N LYS A 17 48.97 -25.36 27.36
CA LYS A 17 49.33 -24.04 26.80
C LYS A 17 48.29 -23.51 25.82
N GLU A 18 47.72 -24.40 25.00
CA GLU A 18 46.64 -24.03 24.07
C GLU A 18 45.35 -23.62 24.81
N LEU A 19 45.02 -24.31 25.89
CA LEU A 19 43.89 -23.96 26.77
C LEU A 19 44.11 -22.63 27.49
N GLU A 20 45.31 -22.36 27.99
CA GLU A 20 45.68 -21.09 28.62
C GLU A 20 45.66 -19.94 27.61
N ALA A 21 46.13 -20.16 26.38
CA ALA A 21 46.04 -19.18 25.30
C ALA A 21 44.58 -18.87 24.94
N LYS A 22 43.73 -19.89 24.80
CA LYS A 22 42.28 -19.72 24.57
C LYS A 22 41.58 -19.03 25.73
N GLN A 23 41.96 -19.31 26.97
CA GLN A 23 41.46 -18.58 28.15
C GLN A 23 41.92 -17.12 28.17
N ALA A 24 43.16 -16.83 27.73
CA ALA A 24 43.65 -15.47 27.62
C ALA A 24 42.94 -14.68 26.51
N GLU A 25 42.66 -15.33 25.37
CA GLU A 25 41.83 -14.76 24.30
C GLU A 25 40.39 -14.53 24.76
N LEU A 26 39.79 -15.50 25.47
CA LEU A 26 38.46 -15.34 26.06
C LEU A 26 38.42 -14.19 27.07
N LYS A 27 39.44 -14.05 27.93
CA LYS A 27 39.53 -12.94 28.88
C LYS A 27 39.70 -11.59 28.16
N LYS A 28 40.49 -11.52 27.08
CA LYS A 28 40.60 -10.32 26.24
C LYS A 28 39.26 -10.00 25.56
N PHE A 29 38.56 -11.00 25.06
CA PHE A 29 37.24 -10.86 24.47
C PHE A 29 36.20 -10.36 25.47
N LEU A 30 36.14 -10.97 26.67
CA LEU A 30 35.26 -10.54 27.76
C LEU A 30 35.58 -9.14 28.24
N ALA A 31 36.86 -8.77 28.39
CA ALA A 31 37.27 -7.41 28.75
C ALA A 31 36.89 -6.37 27.67
N ASN A 32 36.95 -6.75 26.39
CA ASN A 32 36.46 -5.90 25.30
C ASN A 32 34.92 -5.80 25.32
N MET A 33 34.20 -6.89 25.60
CA MET A 33 32.74 -6.86 25.78
C MET A 33 32.31 -6.02 27.00
N GLU A 34 33.00 -6.11 28.12
CA GLU A 34 32.72 -5.29 29.30
C GLU A 34 32.99 -3.80 29.05
N ASN A 35 34.01 -3.47 28.25
CA ASN A 35 34.27 -2.09 27.84
C ASN A 35 33.22 -1.52 26.88
N THR A 36 32.64 -2.36 26.01
CA THR A 36 31.51 -1.95 25.13
C THR A 36 30.18 -1.87 25.89
N ASN A 37 30.02 -2.64 26.97
CA ASN A 37 28.86 -2.57 27.88
C ASN A 37 29.03 -1.56 29.02
N LYS A 38 30.08 -0.72 29.01
CA LYS A 38 30.14 0.40 29.96
C LYS A 38 28.88 1.24 29.81
N PRO A 39 28.21 1.62 30.91
CA PRO A 39 27.02 2.45 30.84
C PRO A 39 27.41 3.80 30.22
N VAL A 40 27.14 3.94 28.92
CA VAL A 40 27.29 5.20 28.21
C VAL A 40 26.29 6.15 28.85
N GLU A 41 26.77 7.32 29.26
CA GLU A 41 25.92 8.37 29.81
C GLU A 41 24.79 8.66 28.81
N LYS A 42 23.53 8.50 29.25
CA LYS A 42 22.32 8.55 28.40
C LYS A 42 22.16 9.82 27.56
N ASP A 43 22.94 10.86 27.83
CA ASP A 43 22.87 12.12 27.09
C ASP A 43 24.14 12.45 26.28
N SER A 44 25.04 11.47 26.14
CA SER A 44 26.26 11.57 25.33
C SER A 44 25.95 11.57 23.83
N GLN A 45 26.83 12.20 23.03
CA GLN A 45 26.73 12.19 21.57
C GLN A 45 26.78 10.76 21.01
N GLU A 46 27.65 9.92 21.56
CA GLU A 46 27.82 8.52 21.14
C GLU A 46 26.55 7.69 21.37
N TYR A 47 25.87 7.91 22.51
CA TYR A 47 24.61 7.24 22.81
C TYR A 47 23.54 7.55 21.76
N HIS A 48 23.34 8.84 21.46
CA HIS A 48 22.33 9.26 20.48
C HIS A 48 22.65 8.77 19.07
N LEU A 49 23.93 8.72 18.68
CA LEU A 49 24.35 8.13 17.41
C LEU A 49 24.04 6.64 17.34
N GLN A 50 24.53 5.87 18.32
CA GLN A 50 24.32 4.42 18.33
C GLN A 50 22.84 4.07 18.35
N ARG A 51 22.07 4.77 19.18
CA ARG A 51 20.63 4.64 19.28
C ARG A 51 19.94 4.84 17.93
N LEU A 52 20.18 5.98 17.28
CA LEU A 52 19.54 6.33 16.00
C LEU A 52 20.04 5.53 14.80
N LEU A 53 21.26 4.97 14.87
CA LEU A 53 21.83 4.17 13.78
C LEU A 53 21.51 2.69 13.88
N ASN A 54 21.23 2.17 15.08
CA ASN A 54 20.96 0.76 15.33
C ASN A 54 19.46 0.43 15.33
N GLU A 55 18.62 1.35 15.79
CA GLU A 55 17.18 1.13 15.90
C GLU A 55 16.42 1.77 14.73
N ASN A 56 15.52 1.01 14.10
CA ASN A 56 14.58 1.56 13.14
C ASN A 56 13.37 2.11 13.92
N TYR A 57 13.31 3.43 14.06
CA TYR A 57 12.24 4.08 14.80
C TYR A 57 10.97 4.20 13.97
N VAL A 58 9.93 3.51 14.41
CA VAL A 58 8.57 3.66 13.87
C VAL A 58 7.92 4.96 14.36
N ASN A 59 8.34 5.43 15.53
CA ASN A 59 7.71 6.51 16.28
C ASN A 59 8.59 7.78 16.33
N PRO A 60 8.13 8.92 15.79
CA PRO A 60 8.87 10.19 15.85
C PRO A 60 9.01 10.76 17.28
N TYR A 61 8.13 10.41 18.21
CA TYR A 61 8.27 10.78 19.64
C TYR A 61 9.42 10.01 20.31
N ASP A 62 9.63 8.75 19.94
CA ASP A 62 10.75 7.93 20.47
C ASP A 62 12.09 8.41 19.90
N VAL A 63 12.12 8.86 18.64
CA VAL A 63 13.31 9.50 18.03
C VAL A 63 13.74 10.73 18.84
N LEU A 64 12.79 11.60 19.19
CA LEU A 64 13.06 12.82 19.96
C LEU A 64 13.09 12.64 21.49
N GLU A 65 12.82 11.42 21.98
CA GLU A 65 12.73 11.06 23.40
C GLU A 65 11.76 11.97 24.19
N ILE A 66 10.55 12.12 23.66
CA ILE A 66 9.49 12.96 24.23
C ILE A 66 8.24 12.14 24.50
N ALA A 67 7.42 12.60 25.43
CA ALA A 67 6.12 12.00 25.69
C ALA A 67 5.14 12.25 24.52
N LEU A 68 4.16 11.37 24.37
CA LEU A 68 3.10 11.48 23.36
C LEU A 68 2.31 12.81 23.47
N GLU A 69 2.16 13.29 24.70
CA GLU A 69 1.42 14.52 25.05
C GLU A 69 2.34 15.76 25.05
N ALA A 70 3.55 15.66 24.49
CA ALA A 70 4.50 16.76 24.47
C ALA A 70 3.99 17.95 23.64
N ASN A 71 4.24 19.14 24.20
CA ASN A 71 3.89 20.40 23.57
C ASN A 71 4.87 20.77 22.46
N GLU A 72 4.45 21.61 21.51
CA GLU A 72 5.33 22.06 20.41
C GLU A 72 6.62 22.71 20.88
N VAL A 73 6.58 23.40 22.03
CA VAL A 73 7.76 24.01 22.65
C VAL A 73 8.79 22.95 23.05
N GLU A 74 8.33 21.84 23.63
CA GLU A 74 9.19 20.73 24.05
C GLU A 74 9.79 20.01 22.84
N ILE A 75 8.97 19.79 21.80
CA ILE A 75 9.40 19.19 20.54
C ILE A 75 10.53 20.03 19.91
N LYS A 76 10.34 21.36 19.83
CA LYS A 76 11.35 22.29 19.29
C LYS A 76 12.62 22.34 20.15
N LYS A 77 12.47 22.29 21.49
CA LYS A 77 13.60 22.28 22.41
C LYS A 77 14.46 21.03 22.20
N ARG A 78 13.83 19.85 22.23
CA ARG A 78 14.52 18.57 22.05
C ARG A 78 15.15 18.43 20.68
N PHE A 79 14.47 18.88 19.63
CA PHE A 79 15.04 18.93 18.29
C PHE A 79 16.32 19.78 18.23
N ARG A 80 16.33 20.98 18.84
CA ARG A 80 17.52 21.85 18.88
C ARG A 80 18.67 21.21 19.64
N ASP A 81 18.38 20.55 20.75
CA ASP A 81 19.38 19.87 21.58
C ASP A 81 20.02 18.70 20.83
N LEU A 82 19.22 17.82 20.22
CA LEU A 82 19.71 16.69 19.40
C LEU A 82 20.44 17.18 18.15
N SER A 83 19.92 18.22 17.49
CA SER A 83 20.57 18.82 16.31
C SER A 83 21.97 19.31 16.64
N ARG A 84 22.17 19.98 17.78
CA ARG A 84 23.51 20.46 18.17
C ARG A 84 24.49 19.31 18.43
N LYS A 85 24.00 18.18 18.94
CA LYS A 85 24.82 17.00 19.27
C LYS A 85 25.18 16.17 18.05
N LEU A 86 24.25 16.02 17.11
CA LEU A 86 24.34 15.14 15.95
C LEU A 86 24.70 15.87 14.65
N HIS A 87 24.88 17.19 14.68
CA HIS A 87 25.21 17.96 13.48
C HIS A 87 26.49 17.41 12.81
N PRO A 88 26.50 17.15 11.49
CA PRO A 88 27.63 16.53 10.80
C PRO A 88 28.92 17.36 10.86
N ASP A 89 28.82 18.68 11.03
CA ASP A 89 29.99 19.57 11.22
C ASP A 89 30.67 19.40 12.60
N LYS A 90 29.89 19.09 13.64
CA LYS A 90 30.40 18.99 15.02
C LYS A 90 30.70 17.56 15.44
N CYS A 91 30.04 16.59 14.80
CA CYS A 91 30.20 15.18 15.07
C CYS A 91 31.18 14.56 14.08
N LYS A 92 32.26 13.95 14.60
CA LYS A 92 33.32 13.35 13.78
C LYS A 92 32.95 11.97 13.18
N HIS A 93 31.77 11.44 13.51
CA HIS A 93 31.33 10.12 13.05
C HIS A 93 30.79 10.20 11.62
N GLU A 94 31.21 9.26 10.75
CA GLU A 94 30.86 9.26 9.31
C GLU A 94 29.34 9.20 9.07
N ARG A 95 28.63 8.46 9.91
CA ARG A 95 27.17 8.30 9.85
C ARG A 95 26.37 9.35 10.65
N ALA A 96 26.99 10.44 11.10
CA ALA A 96 26.28 11.50 11.80
C ALA A 96 25.17 12.13 10.96
N ALA A 97 25.39 12.24 9.65
CA ALA A 97 24.39 12.74 8.71
C ALA A 97 23.12 11.87 8.68
N ASP A 98 23.26 10.54 8.73
CA ASP A 98 22.13 9.61 8.74
C ASP A 98 21.30 9.76 10.02
N ALA A 99 21.97 9.82 11.18
CA ALA A 99 21.31 10.01 12.47
C ALA A 99 20.59 11.37 12.55
N PHE A 100 21.24 12.44 12.05
CA PHE A 100 20.62 13.76 11.96
C PHE A 100 19.39 13.79 11.05
N SER A 101 19.47 13.09 9.91
CA SER A 101 18.35 12.95 8.98
C SER A 101 17.13 12.32 9.65
N GLU A 102 17.33 11.32 10.51
CA GLU A 102 16.23 10.68 11.23
C GLU A 102 15.55 11.63 12.24
N VAL A 103 16.36 12.40 12.98
CA VAL A 103 15.86 13.45 13.89
C VAL A 103 15.10 14.53 13.13
N GLU A 104 15.58 14.92 11.96
CA GLU A 104 14.93 15.92 11.11
C GLU A 104 13.59 15.41 10.56
N LYS A 105 13.53 14.15 10.11
CA LYS A 105 12.27 13.52 9.66
C LYS A 105 11.25 13.49 10.79
N ALA A 106 11.64 13.07 11.99
CA ALA A 106 10.77 13.02 13.15
C ALA A 106 10.21 14.42 13.49
N TYR A 107 11.07 15.44 13.49
CA TYR A 107 10.64 16.82 13.72
C TYR A 107 9.65 17.31 12.65
N LYS A 108 9.91 17.04 11.37
CA LYS A 108 9.01 17.42 10.27
C LYS A 108 7.62 16.79 10.41
N ILE A 109 7.56 15.52 10.81
CA ILE A 109 6.29 14.80 11.04
C ILE A 109 5.51 15.44 12.20
N LEU A 110 6.20 15.79 13.29
CA LEU A 110 5.57 16.32 14.50
C LEU A 110 5.17 17.80 14.40
N MET A 111 5.78 18.56 13.49
CA MET A 111 5.39 19.94 13.20
C MET A 111 4.19 20.05 12.26
N ASP A 112 3.88 19.01 11.49
CA ASP A 112 2.67 18.94 10.69
C ASP A 112 1.50 18.50 11.60
N PRO A 113 0.48 19.36 11.82
CA PRO A 113 -0.59 19.08 12.77
C PRO A 113 -1.44 17.86 12.36
N ASP A 114 -1.62 17.62 11.06
CA ASP A 114 -2.41 16.50 10.57
C ASP A 114 -1.67 15.18 10.77
N LYS A 115 -0.38 15.16 10.45
CA LYS A 115 0.48 14.00 10.72
C LYS A 115 0.62 13.77 12.22
N LYS A 116 0.87 14.80 13.02
CA LYS A 116 0.96 14.69 14.48
C LYS A 116 -0.29 14.00 15.06
N ARG A 117 -1.49 14.42 14.65
CA ARG A 117 -2.76 13.82 15.09
C ARG A 117 -2.90 12.37 14.65
N LEU A 118 -2.50 12.05 13.42
CA LEU A 118 -2.52 10.67 12.91
C LEU A 118 -1.61 9.77 13.74
N TYR A 119 -0.35 10.17 13.97
CA TYR A 119 0.61 9.42 14.76
C TYR A 119 0.14 9.24 16.21
N GLN A 120 -0.38 10.29 16.85
CA GLN A 120 -0.95 10.19 18.20
C GLN A 120 -2.11 9.20 18.29
N ARG A 121 -3.00 9.20 17.29
CA ARG A 121 -4.12 8.24 17.22
C ARG A 121 -3.61 6.81 17.11
N ILE A 122 -2.69 6.57 16.17
CA ILE A 122 -2.12 5.23 15.93
C ILE A 122 -1.42 4.71 17.17
N MET A 123 -0.69 5.55 17.90
CA MET A 123 0.02 5.14 19.12
C MET A 123 -0.92 4.79 20.25
N ARG A 124 -1.98 5.59 20.45
CA ARG A 124 -3.01 5.30 21.44
C ARG A 124 -3.69 3.97 21.11
N GLU A 125 -4.04 3.77 19.85
CA GLU A 125 -4.66 2.54 19.36
C GLU A 125 -3.74 1.32 19.48
N ALA A 126 -2.46 1.45 19.13
CA ALA A 126 -1.48 0.38 19.25
C ALA A 126 -1.31 -0.06 20.70
N ARG A 127 -1.20 0.91 21.62
CA ARG A 127 -1.09 0.63 23.05
C ARG A 127 -2.33 -0.09 23.58
N GLU A 128 -3.53 0.40 23.25
CA GLU A 128 -4.78 -0.23 23.67
C GLU A 128 -4.91 -1.66 23.13
N ARG A 129 -4.57 -1.88 21.85
CA ARG A 129 -4.58 -3.22 21.24
C ARG A 129 -3.62 -4.17 21.97
N VAL A 130 -2.41 -3.72 22.28
CA VAL A 130 -1.42 -4.52 23.00
C VAL A 130 -1.87 -4.82 24.43
N GLU A 131 -2.45 -3.86 25.14
CA GLU A 131 -3.02 -4.09 26.47
C GLU A 131 -4.09 -5.19 26.42
N ILE A 132 -5.02 -5.11 25.45
CA ILE A 132 -6.08 -6.13 25.26
C ILE A 132 -5.48 -7.50 24.89
N GLU A 133 -4.52 -7.55 23.97
CA GLU A 133 -3.88 -8.80 23.54
C GLU A 133 -3.11 -9.46 24.69
N ARG A 134 -2.35 -8.68 25.45
CA ARG A 134 -1.58 -9.16 26.61
C ARG A 134 -2.49 -9.62 27.74
N ASP A 135 -3.58 -8.92 28.03
CA ASP A 135 -4.55 -9.36 29.03
C ASP A 135 -5.19 -10.70 28.67
N ARG A 136 -5.54 -10.89 27.38
CA ARG A 136 -6.06 -12.17 26.87
C ARG A 136 -5.02 -13.28 26.99
N GLU A 137 -3.77 -13.02 26.62
CA GLU A 137 -2.68 -14.00 26.70
C GLU A 137 -2.32 -14.32 28.15
N ASN A 138 -2.25 -13.34 29.03
CA ASN A 138 -2.02 -13.54 30.47
C ASN A 138 -3.13 -14.37 31.11
N LYS A 139 -4.39 -14.13 30.73
CA LYS A 139 -5.52 -14.97 31.18
C LYS A 139 -5.39 -16.42 30.71
N LYS A 140 -4.87 -16.65 29.50
CA LYS A 140 -4.59 -17.98 28.96
C LYS A 140 -3.42 -18.64 29.71
N ARG A 141 -2.30 -17.94 29.86
CA ARG A 141 -1.11 -18.40 30.63
C ARG A 141 -1.48 -18.81 32.05
N ARG A 142 -2.33 -18.04 32.72
CA ARG A 142 -2.81 -18.38 34.07
C ARG A 142 -3.59 -19.70 34.10
N LYS A 143 -4.42 -19.97 33.09
CA LYS A 143 -5.12 -21.27 32.97
C LYS A 143 -4.16 -22.43 32.71
N GLU A 144 -3.05 -22.16 32.03
CA GLU A 144 -1.98 -23.12 31.76
C GLU A 144 -0.95 -23.24 32.91
N GLY A 145 -1.14 -22.51 34.02
CA GLY A 145 -0.19 -22.47 35.13
C GLY A 145 1.13 -21.75 34.84
N LYS A 146 1.22 -20.97 33.75
CA LYS A 146 2.39 -20.19 33.37
C LYS A 146 2.35 -18.79 33.97
N ALA A 147 3.52 -18.22 34.22
CA ALA A 147 3.67 -16.82 34.63
C ALA A 147 3.16 -15.86 33.54
N PRO A 148 2.68 -14.66 33.91
CA PRO A 148 2.30 -13.62 32.95
C PRO A 148 3.49 -13.22 32.05
N LEU A 149 3.17 -12.57 30.93
CA LEU A 149 4.19 -11.97 30.07
C LEU A 149 5.03 -10.96 30.87
N PRO A 150 6.36 -10.95 30.67
CA PRO A 150 7.24 -9.96 31.29
C PRO A 150 6.85 -8.52 30.93
N ASP A 151 6.91 -7.59 31.89
CA ASP A 151 6.50 -6.20 31.69
C ASP A 151 7.47 -5.39 30.81
N ASP A 152 8.74 -5.78 30.78
CA ASP A 152 9.79 -5.16 29.95
C ASP A 152 9.54 -5.33 28.45
N THR A 153 8.79 -6.35 28.03
CA THR A 153 8.43 -6.55 26.62
C THR A 153 7.27 -5.67 26.15
N PHE A 154 6.55 -4.99 27.06
CA PHE A 154 5.35 -4.22 26.71
C PHE A 154 5.64 -3.16 25.63
N ASN A 155 6.70 -2.38 25.80
CA ASN A 155 7.03 -1.32 24.84
C ASN A 155 7.42 -1.87 23.46
N ILE A 156 8.09 -3.02 23.43
CA ILE A 156 8.47 -3.70 22.18
C ILE A 156 7.22 -4.16 21.45
N ASP A 157 6.26 -4.75 22.17
CA ASP A 157 4.98 -5.17 21.61
C ASP A 157 4.20 -3.97 21.05
N VAL A 158 4.19 -2.83 21.77
CA VAL A 158 3.56 -1.58 21.31
C VAL A 158 4.22 -1.06 20.03
N GLN A 159 5.55 -1.06 19.95
CA GLN A 159 6.25 -0.64 18.73
C GLN A 159 5.95 -1.57 17.54
N ALA A 160 5.94 -2.89 17.76
CA ALA A 160 5.54 -3.84 16.73
C ALA A 160 4.09 -3.66 16.28
N MET A 161 3.18 -3.32 17.20
CA MET A 161 1.79 -3.03 16.87
C MET A 161 1.64 -1.72 16.08
N CYS A 162 2.39 -0.67 16.46
CA CYS A 162 2.46 0.57 15.70
C CYS A 162 2.89 0.30 14.25
N GLN A 163 3.95 -0.49 14.04
CA GLN A 163 4.42 -0.83 12.68
C GLN A 163 3.31 -1.49 11.85
N LYS A 164 2.62 -2.49 12.42
CA LYS A 164 1.51 -3.17 11.74
C LYS A 164 0.38 -2.21 11.35
N LEU A 165 0.06 -1.24 12.20
CA LEU A 165 -0.98 -0.24 11.91
C LEU A 165 -0.55 0.70 10.78
N PHE A 166 0.70 1.16 10.77
CA PHE A 166 1.23 1.96 9.66
C PHE A 166 1.21 1.19 8.35
N ASP A 167 1.70 -0.05 8.35
CA ASP A 167 1.69 -0.93 7.17
C ASP A 167 0.25 -1.11 6.63
N GLN A 168 -0.72 -1.33 7.53
CA GLN A 168 -2.13 -1.45 7.16
C GLN A 168 -2.68 -0.15 6.52
N ILE A 169 -2.29 1.02 7.03
CA ILE A 169 -2.71 2.31 6.47
C ILE A 169 -2.10 2.50 5.07
N GLU A 170 -0.81 2.22 4.91
CA GLU A 170 -0.13 2.31 3.61
C GLU A 170 -0.75 1.35 2.59
N ASP A 171 -1.02 0.11 2.98
CA ASP A 171 -1.66 -0.88 2.12
C ASP A 171 -3.07 -0.45 1.69
N ASN A 172 -3.85 0.13 2.61
CA ASN A 172 -5.16 0.68 2.31
C ASN A 172 -5.08 1.84 1.31
N GLN A 173 -4.09 2.73 1.46
CA GLN A 173 -3.85 3.83 0.53
C GLN A 173 -3.47 3.31 -0.86
N ARG A 174 -2.51 2.38 -0.93
CA ARG A 174 -2.09 1.73 -2.19
C ARG A 174 -3.26 1.01 -2.86
N TYR A 175 -4.11 0.33 -2.08
CA TYR A 175 -5.32 -0.31 -2.61
C TYR A 175 -6.28 0.72 -3.21
N PHE A 176 -6.56 1.82 -2.49
CA PHE A 176 -7.44 2.89 -2.96
C PHE A 176 -6.94 3.49 -4.28
N GLU A 177 -5.65 3.82 -4.36
CA GLU A 177 -5.02 4.35 -5.58
C GLU A 177 -5.11 3.36 -6.75
N ARG A 178 -4.86 2.06 -6.52
CA ARG A 178 -5.02 1.02 -7.55
C ARG A 178 -6.45 0.96 -8.07
N VAL A 179 -7.44 0.98 -7.18
CA VAL A 179 -8.85 0.96 -7.58
C VAL A 179 -9.21 2.20 -8.40
N GLU A 180 -8.74 3.38 -7.99
CA GLU A 180 -9.02 4.64 -8.67
C GLU A 180 -8.36 4.71 -10.06
N THR A 181 -7.11 4.25 -10.19
CA THR A 181 -6.41 4.20 -11.48
C THR A 181 -7.09 3.25 -12.46
N ILE A 182 -7.55 2.08 -11.98
CA ILE A 182 -8.35 1.16 -12.78
C ILE A 182 -9.66 1.82 -13.24
N LYS A 183 -10.35 2.52 -12.34
CA LYS A 183 -11.59 3.25 -12.66
C LYS A 183 -11.34 4.32 -13.72
N ARG A 184 -10.29 5.15 -13.57
CA ARG A 184 -9.89 6.17 -14.56
C ARG A 184 -9.61 5.55 -15.93
N ARG A 185 -8.86 4.43 -15.97
CA ARG A 185 -8.55 3.72 -17.22
C ARG A 185 -9.80 3.16 -17.91
N ARG A 186 -10.76 2.62 -17.15
CA ARG A 186 -12.05 2.14 -17.69
C ARG A 186 -12.85 3.29 -18.28
N MET A 187 -12.99 4.39 -17.52
CA MET A 187 -13.69 5.59 -17.98
C MET A 187 -13.10 6.14 -19.27
N HIS A 188 -11.77 6.21 -19.38
CA HIS A 188 -11.11 6.65 -20.61
C HIS A 188 -11.43 5.74 -21.80
N LYS A 189 -11.33 4.41 -21.62
CA LYS A 189 -11.67 3.44 -22.68
C LYS A 189 -13.13 3.55 -23.12
N ASP A 190 -14.05 3.75 -22.17
CA ASP A 190 -15.47 3.89 -22.47
C ASP A 190 -15.78 5.21 -23.18
N MET A 191 -15.10 6.30 -22.80
CA MET A 191 -15.20 7.58 -23.49
C MET A 191 -14.68 7.49 -24.93
N GLU A 192 -13.56 6.82 -25.17
CA GLU A 192 -13.03 6.58 -26.52
C GLU A 192 -13.97 5.70 -27.35
N LYS A 193 -14.49 4.61 -26.79
CA LYS A 193 -15.52 3.79 -27.44
C LYS A 193 -16.75 4.60 -27.83
N ARG A 194 -17.21 5.50 -26.95
CA ARG A 194 -18.34 6.41 -27.22
C ARG A 194 -18.02 7.45 -28.30
N LYS A 195 -16.78 7.90 -28.44
CA LYS A 195 -16.37 8.78 -29.54
C LYS A 195 -16.40 8.03 -30.86
N ILE A 196 -15.76 6.86 -30.92
CA ILE A 196 -15.75 6.00 -32.11
C ILE A 196 -17.18 5.62 -32.51
N ALA A 197 -18.03 5.22 -31.56
CA ALA A 197 -19.42 4.86 -31.85
C ALA A 197 -20.20 6.04 -32.48
N ARG A 198 -19.99 7.27 -31.98
CA ARG A 198 -20.61 8.48 -32.56
C ARG A 198 -20.06 8.80 -33.95
N GLU A 199 -18.78 8.58 -34.20
CA GLU A 199 -18.16 8.78 -35.52
C GLU A 199 -18.68 7.76 -36.54
N VAL A 200 -18.73 6.48 -36.15
CA VAL A 200 -19.33 5.41 -36.96
C VAL A 200 -20.79 5.72 -37.25
N GLU A 201 -21.56 6.17 -36.25
CA GLU A 201 -22.96 6.56 -36.45
C GLU A 201 -23.10 7.72 -37.44
N LYS A 202 -22.25 8.75 -37.35
CA LYS A 202 -22.22 9.86 -38.31
C LYS A 202 -21.85 9.41 -39.72
N GLU A 203 -20.95 8.44 -39.87
CA GLU A 203 -20.57 7.88 -41.17
C GLU A 203 -21.72 7.07 -41.76
N VAL A 204 -22.33 6.17 -40.97
CA VAL A 204 -23.50 5.38 -41.38
C VAL A 204 -24.65 6.30 -41.81
N GLU A 205 -24.88 7.41 -41.09
CA GLU A 205 -25.90 8.38 -41.46
C GLU A 205 -25.55 9.10 -42.78
N ARG A 206 -24.29 9.49 -42.98
CA ARG A 206 -23.83 10.08 -44.25
C ARG A 206 -24.02 9.12 -45.42
N GLU A 207 -23.55 7.88 -45.30
CA GLU A 207 -23.72 6.85 -46.34
C GLU A 207 -25.21 6.57 -46.62
N TRP A 208 -26.05 6.53 -45.57
CA TRP A 208 -27.48 6.39 -45.72
C TRP A 208 -28.08 7.56 -46.51
N GLU A 209 -27.66 8.79 -46.22
CA GLU A 209 -28.16 9.99 -46.89
C GLU A 209 -27.68 10.13 -48.33
N ASP A 210 -26.42 9.79 -48.63
CA ASP A 210 -25.90 9.78 -50.01
C ASP A 210 -26.64 8.76 -50.88
N GLY A 211 -27.06 7.63 -50.29
CA GLY A 211 -27.92 6.64 -50.94
C GLY A 211 -29.37 7.08 -51.17
N ARG A 212 -29.82 8.21 -50.60
CA ARG A 212 -31.23 8.66 -50.62
C ARG A 212 -31.77 8.84 -52.03
N ASP A 213 -31.05 9.55 -52.90
CA ASP A 213 -31.51 9.86 -54.25
C ASP A 213 -31.59 8.61 -55.13
N LYS A 214 -30.65 7.68 -54.94
CA LYS A 214 -30.67 6.38 -55.61
C LYS A 214 -31.87 5.55 -55.15
N ARG A 215 -32.09 5.43 -53.84
CA ARG A 215 -33.29 4.76 -53.28
C ARG A 215 -34.59 5.42 -53.77
N ALA A 216 -34.65 6.75 -53.85
CA ALA A 216 -35.80 7.49 -54.35
C ALA A 216 -36.04 7.23 -55.85
N LYS A 217 -34.98 7.18 -56.67
CA LYS A 217 -35.04 6.80 -58.08
C LYS A 217 -35.51 5.36 -58.27
N ASP A 218 -34.96 4.41 -57.50
CA ASP A 218 -35.36 3.00 -57.54
C ASP A 218 -36.82 2.81 -57.15
N TRP A 219 -37.32 3.56 -56.16
CA TRP A 219 -38.72 3.58 -55.79
C TRP A 219 -39.64 4.20 -56.87
N ARG A 220 -39.22 5.30 -57.51
CA ARG A 220 -39.93 5.87 -58.68
C ARG A 220 -39.99 4.88 -59.85
N ASN A 221 -38.92 4.14 -60.11
CA ASN A 221 -38.87 3.12 -61.16
C ASN A 221 -39.77 1.92 -60.83
N PHE A 222 -39.83 1.51 -59.55
CA PHE A 222 -40.74 0.46 -59.09
C PHE A 222 -42.22 0.84 -59.25
N THR A 223 -42.60 2.06 -58.87
CA THR A 223 -43.97 2.56 -59.00
C THR A 223 -44.36 2.89 -60.45
N GLY A 224 -43.41 3.38 -61.26
CA GLY A 224 -43.59 3.66 -62.69
C GLY A 224 -43.89 2.40 -63.51
N LYS A 225 -43.23 1.26 -63.20
CA LYS A 225 -43.54 -0.04 -63.82
C LYS A 225 -44.94 -0.56 -63.51
N ALA A 226 -45.54 -0.16 -62.38
CA ALA A 226 -46.90 -0.56 -62.00
C ALA A 226 -48.00 0.14 -62.85
N LYS A 227 -47.67 1.19 -63.61
CA LYS A 227 -48.61 1.91 -64.49
C LYS A 227 -48.57 1.44 -65.96
N GLY A 228 -47.68 0.50 -66.31
CA GLY A 228 -47.59 -0.10 -67.64
C GLY A 228 -48.36 -1.42 -67.76
N SER A 229 -49.60 -1.34 -68.25
CA SER A 229 -50.46 -2.46 -68.68
C SER A 229 -50.79 -3.56 -67.63
N LYS A 230 -52.04 -3.55 -67.17
CA LYS A 230 -52.70 -4.77 -66.66
C LYS A 230 -53.02 -5.69 -67.86
N LYS A 231 -52.08 -6.53 -68.29
CA LYS A 231 -52.45 -7.83 -68.89
C LYS A 231 -52.39 -8.87 -67.78
N ARG A 232 -53.58 -9.25 -67.28
CA ARG A 232 -53.75 -10.39 -66.36
C ARG A 232 -53.39 -11.67 -67.13
N VAL A 233 -52.15 -12.13 -67.03
CA VAL A 233 -51.80 -13.51 -67.35
C VAL A 233 -51.94 -14.31 -66.06
N LYS A 234 -52.89 -15.25 -66.05
CA LYS A 234 -53.10 -16.22 -64.97
C LYS A 234 -51.94 -17.23 -65.03
N LEU A 235 -50.88 -17.00 -64.28
CA LEU A 235 -49.94 -18.05 -63.88
C LEU A 235 -49.68 -17.95 -62.38
N GLY A 236 -49.89 -19.08 -61.69
CA GLY A 236 -49.93 -19.19 -60.22
C GLY A 236 -48.59 -19.04 -59.50
N LEU A 237 -47.70 -18.14 -59.93
CA LEU A 237 -46.49 -17.82 -59.17
C LEU A 237 -46.75 -16.61 -58.25
N LYS A 238 -46.67 -16.86 -56.94
CA LYS A 238 -46.69 -15.81 -55.91
C LYS A 238 -45.54 -14.83 -56.16
N ILE A 239 -45.89 -13.56 -56.35
CA ILE A 239 -44.93 -12.45 -56.40
C ILE A 239 -44.17 -12.45 -55.05
N PRO A 240 -42.83 -12.57 -55.04
CA PRO A 240 -42.08 -12.54 -53.79
C PRO A 240 -42.30 -11.18 -53.10
N LYS A 241 -42.71 -11.21 -51.83
CA LYS A 241 -42.84 -9.98 -51.03
C LYS A 241 -41.48 -9.30 -51.01
N THR A 242 -41.37 -8.13 -51.62
CA THR A 242 -40.16 -7.31 -51.56
C THR A 242 -39.92 -6.96 -50.09
N ARG A 243 -38.82 -7.49 -49.53
CA ARG A 243 -38.38 -7.14 -48.18
C ARG A 243 -38.00 -5.67 -48.20
N MET A 244 -38.81 -4.81 -47.58
CA MET A 244 -38.46 -3.40 -47.42
C MET A 244 -37.06 -3.32 -46.81
N GLU A 245 -36.17 -2.61 -47.48
CA GLU A 245 -34.85 -2.31 -46.96
C GLU A 245 -35.06 -1.53 -45.66
N LYS A 246 -34.80 -2.18 -44.53
CA LYS A 246 -34.87 -1.51 -43.24
C LYS A 246 -33.64 -0.63 -43.17
N ARG A 247 -33.81 0.64 -42.78
CA ARG A 247 -32.70 1.47 -42.29
C ARG A 247 -31.83 0.56 -41.41
N PRO A 248 -30.50 0.51 -41.61
CA PRO A 248 -29.65 -0.21 -40.68
C PRO A 248 -30.07 0.22 -39.29
N LYS A 249 -30.20 -0.71 -38.35
CA LYS A 249 -30.41 -0.34 -36.95
C LYS A 249 -29.10 0.33 -36.48
N SER A 250 -28.77 1.52 -36.99
CA SER A 250 -28.04 2.50 -36.21
C SER A 250 -28.84 2.57 -34.92
N ALA A 251 -28.13 2.42 -33.81
CA ALA A 251 -28.70 2.38 -32.49
C ALA A 251 -29.94 3.28 -32.47
N LYS A 252 -31.13 2.68 -32.29
CA LYS A 252 -32.22 3.47 -31.72
C LYS A 252 -31.54 4.17 -30.56
N GLY A 253 -31.45 5.51 -30.63
CA GLY A 253 -31.00 6.30 -29.50
C GLY A 253 -31.69 5.69 -28.29
N SER A 254 -30.88 5.23 -27.34
CA SER A 254 -31.31 4.72 -26.04
C SER A 254 -32.82 4.47 -25.99
N GLU A 255 -33.26 3.24 -26.30
CA GLU A 255 -34.53 2.78 -25.77
C GLU A 255 -34.54 3.22 -24.31
N GLY A 256 -35.42 4.18 -24.00
CA GLY A 256 -35.19 5.13 -22.92
C GLY A 256 -34.73 4.43 -21.66
N TYR A 257 -33.46 4.65 -21.28
CA TYR A 257 -33.17 4.67 -19.87
C TYR A 257 -33.91 5.90 -19.38
N SER A 258 -35.14 5.69 -18.90
CA SER A 258 -35.78 6.67 -18.05
C SER A 258 -34.72 7.12 -17.05
N MET A 259 -34.49 8.44 -16.96
CA MET A 259 -34.07 9.01 -15.68
C MET A 259 -35.21 8.78 -14.68
N GLY A 260 -35.43 7.52 -14.33
CA GLY A 260 -36.27 7.06 -13.24
C GLY A 260 -35.28 6.65 -12.17
N VAL A 261 -35.36 7.33 -11.04
CA VAL A 261 -34.81 6.88 -9.76
C VAL A 261 -35.11 5.38 -9.64
N ASP A 262 -34.10 4.57 -9.31
CA ASP A 262 -34.27 3.13 -9.15
C ASP A 262 -35.21 2.85 -7.97
N GLU A 263 -36.49 2.59 -8.26
CA GLU A 263 -37.52 2.27 -7.27
C GLU A 263 -37.56 0.76 -6.93
N GLY A 264 -36.47 0.01 -7.19
CA GLY A 264 -36.35 -1.40 -6.80
C GLY A 264 -36.66 -1.66 -5.33
N TYR A 265 -36.33 -0.72 -4.43
CA TYR A 265 -36.57 -0.84 -2.99
C TYR A 265 -38.06 -0.82 -2.58
N LYS A 266 -38.98 -0.39 -3.46
CA LYS A 266 -40.43 -0.37 -3.17
C LYS A 266 -41.13 -1.71 -3.40
N ARG A 267 -40.44 -2.69 -4.02
CA ARG A 267 -41.02 -4.02 -4.32
C ARG A 267 -40.85 -5.05 -3.21
N GLU A 268 -40.02 -4.77 -2.20
CA GLU A 268 -39.77 -5.67 -1.06
C GLU A 268 -40.52 -5.24 0.22
N TRP A 269 -41.46 -4.30 0.12
CA TRP A 269 -42.25 -3.76 1.25
C TRP A 269 -43.76 -4.03 1.07
N LYS A 270 -44.12 -5.30 0.99
CA LYS A 270 -45.50 -5.77 1.20
C LYS A 270 -45.50 -7.06 1.99
#